data_AF-A0A366ZRA8-F1
#
_entry.id   AF-A0A366ZRA8-F1
#
_cell.length_a   1.000
_cell.length_b   1.000
_cell.length_c   1.000
_cell.angle_alpha   90.00
_cell.angle_beta   90.00
_cell.angle_gamma   90.00
#
_symmetry.space_group_name_H-M   'P 1'
#
loop_
_entity.id
_entity.type
_entity.pdbx_description
1 polymer ?
#
loop_
_entity_poly.entity_id
_entity_poly.type
_entity_poly.pdbx_seq_one_letter_code
_entity_poly.pdbx_strand_id
1 'polypeptide(L)'
;MGMPTRDQVLAALDGGTDYAAAAARLGVHPGLAYLIATGFPADGSDVVTAEEQRRPGVLPGSSQHLANPAVHAPDAGGVVHAWLRRRAQGDAQMAAAARARTATPGPQNDPGSTTDVVTVLTRQHDAATSLVKQLDAIPGRSRGGTPAQASERESIVDMIGKALAAHETSEEEHLWPRVRELLPDGDRWADGGLQQEQEATETLSALSRADPQTEEFDDLVEELMPRLHRHVAYEDRLFLQLRRAVPDEERARMGERILAAQRDAPTRPHPDAPREPGPAVAAAARSAAPVDRARDATGRPADREGRPDPGAPG
;
A
#
# COMPACT_ATOMS: atom_id res chain seq x y z
N MET A 1 36.80 7.54 7.30
CA MET A 1 36.80 8.88 6.67
C MET A 1 35.87 9.78 7.47
N GLY A 2 36.06 11.11 7.43
CA GLY A 2 35.12 12.05 8.04
C GLY A 2 33.87 12.25 7.18
N MET A 3 32.79 12.76 7.77
CA MET A 3 31.58 13.11 7.03
C MET A 3 31.85 14.22 6.01
N PRO A 4 31.38 14.09 4.74
CA PRO A 4 31.56 15.13 3.74
C PRO A 4 30.70 16.36 4.06
N THR A 5 31.18 17.55 3.68
CA THR A 5 30.45 18.81 3.83
C THR A 5 29.48 19.03 2.66
N ARG A 6 28.52 19.94 2.85
CA ARG A 6 27.57 20.37 1.81
C ARG A 6 28.26 20.76 0.50
N ASP A 7 29.31 21.58 0.57
CA ASP A 7 30.03 22.04 -0.62
C ASP A 7 30.79 20.90 -1.31
N GLN A 8 31.30 19.92 -0.55
CA GLN A 8 31.93 18.72 -1.12
C GLN A 8 30.93 17.82 -1.86
N VAL A 9 29.69 17.72 -1.36
CA VAL A 9 28.63 16.98 -2.08
C VAL A 9 28.16 17.74 -3.32
N LEU A 10 27.92 19.05 -3.21
CA LEU A 10 27.51 19.87 -4.36
C LEU A 10 28.57 19.87 -5.47
N ALA A 11 29.86 20.00 -5.13
CA ALA A 11 30.96 19.90 -6.10
C ALA A 11 31.13 18.49 -6.71
N ALA A 12 30.62 17.44 -6.06
CA ALA A 12 30.63 16.08 -6.59
C ALA A 12 29.45 15.78 -7.56
N LEU A 13 28.41 16.63 -7.55
CA LEU A 13 27.27 16.57 -8.48
C LEU A 13 27.52 17.38 -9.76
N ASP A 14 28.45 18.34 -9.71
CA ASP A 14 28.80 19.21 -10.83
C ASP A 14 29.22 18.40 -12.08
N GLY A 15 28.87 18.90 -13.26
CA GLY A 15 29.09 18.20 -14.53
C GLY A 15 28.05 17.13 -14.89
N GLY A 16 26.93 17.03 -14.16
CA GLY A 16 25.83 16.11 -14.47
C GLY A 16 25.94 14.73 -13.82
N THR A 17 26.66 14.65 -12.70
CA THR A 17 26.82 13.40 -11.93
C THR A 17 25.62 13.22 -11.00
N ASP A 18 25.05 12.01 -10.93
CA ASP A 18 23.94 11.72 -10.01
C ASP A 18 24.40 11.51 -8.55
N TYR A 19 23.42 11.50 -7.63
CA TYR A 19 23.69 11.32 -6.20
C TYR A 19 24.27 9.95 -5.84
N ALA A 20 24.03 8.89 -6.61
CA ALA A 20 24.60 7.58 -6.33
C ALA A 20 26.10 7.56 -6.67
N ALA A 21 26.48 8.11 -7.82
CA ALA A 21 27.87 8.27 -8.24
C ALA A 21 28.63 9.27 -7.36
N ALA A 22 28.02 10.39 -6.98
CA ALA A 22 28.62 11.36 -6.06
C ALA A 22 28.86 10.76 -4.66
N ALA A 23 27.87 10.06 -4.10
CA ALA A 23 27.97 9.42 -2.80
C ALA A 23 29.01 8.29 -2.76
N ALA A 24 29.11 7.48 -3.82
CA ALA A 24 30.13 6.44 -3.95
C ALA A 24 31.56 7.02 -3.96
N ARG A 25 31.78 8.17 -4.60
CA ARG A 25 33.09 8.87 -4.62
C ARG A 25 33.45 9.49 -3.26
N LEU A 26 32.44 9.86 -2.47
CA LEU A 26 32.60 10.44 -1.12
C LEU A 26 32.54 9.40 0.01
N GLY A 27 32.27 8.12 -0.31
CA GLY A 27 32.20 7.03 0.67
C GLY A 27 30.99 7.09 1.61
N VAL A 28 29.84 7.62 1.14
CA VAL A 28 28.60 7.76 1.91
C VAL A 28 27.40 7.15 1.19
N HIS A 29 26.26 7.02 1.87
CA HIS A 29 25.00 6.55 1.27
C HIS A 29 24.39 7.63 0.35
N PRO A 30 23.74 7.29 -0.78
CA PRO A 30 23.13 8.27 -1.68
C PRO A 30 22.12 9.20 -1.00
N GLY A 31 21.21 8.65 -0.18
CA GLY A 31 20.26 9.47 0.60
C GLY A 31 20.91 10.34 1.68
N LEU A 32 22.09 9.96 2.17
CA LEU A 32 22.86 10.77 3.13
C LEU A 32 23.59 11.93 2.43
N ALA A 33 24.10 11.69 1.21
CA ALA A 33 24.58 12.78 0.36
C ALA A 33 23.46 13.78 0.01
N TYR A 34 22.26 13.29 -0.31
CA TYR A 34 21.08 14.14 -0.54
C TYR A 34 20.73 15.02 0.66
N LEU A 35 20.69 14.44 1.86
CA LEU A 35 20.46 15.17 3.10
C LEU A 35 21.52 16.25 3.37
N ILE A 36 22.80 15.93 3.13
CA ILE A 36 23.92 16.88 3.31
C ILE A 36 23.87 18.02 2.30
N ALA A 37 23.50 17.74 1.04
CA ALA A 37 23.43 18.74 -0.03
C ALA A 37 22.22 19.68 0.12
N THR A 38 21.06 19.13 0.48
CA THR A 38 19.78 19.84 0.41
C THR A 38 19.26 20.30 1.77
N GLY A 39 19.52 19.53 2.83
CA GLY A 39 18.88 19.65 4.14
C GLY A 39 17.59 18.82 4.29
N PHE A 40 17.15 18.11 3.26
CA PHE A 40 15.93 17.29 3.27
C PHE A 40 16.26 15.78 3.27
N PRO A 41 15.48 14.95 3.97
CA PRO A 41 15.64 13.51 3.93
C PRO A 41 15.28 12.98 2.53
N ALA A 42 15.98 11.93 2.10
CA ALA A 42 15.72 11.35 0.79
C ALA A 42 14.36 10.64 0.71
N ASP A 43 13.85 10.10 1.82
CA ASP A 43 12.60 9.31 1.90
C ASP A 43 11.30 10.06 1.51
N GLY A 44 11.37 11.36 1.19
CA GLY A 44 10.21 12.13 0.74
C GLY A 44 9.17 12.39 1.84
N SER A 45 9.55 12.24 3.11
CA SER A 45 8.68 12.55 4.26
C SER A 45 8.41 14.06 4.44
N ASP A 46 9.29 14.92 3.93
CA ASP A 46 9.16 16.38 4.01
C ASP A 46 8.29 16.98 2.89
N VAL A 47 7.35 17.86 3.28
CA VAL A 47 6.56 18.67 2.34
C VAL A 47 7.37 19.90 1.91
N VAL A 48 8.15 19.74 0.84
CA VAL A 48 9.03 20.81 0.31
C VAL A 48 8.21 21.90 -0.40
N THR A 49 8.40 23.17 -0.03
CA THR A 49 7.72 24.29 -0.72
C THR A 49 8.28 24.54 -2.12
N ALA A 50 7.50 25.19 -2.99
CA ALA A 50 7.94 25.54 -4.34
C ALA A 50 9.18 26.46 -4.40
N GLU A 51 9.49 27.18 -3.30
CA GLU A 51 10.72 27.96 -3.16
C GLU A 51 11.91 27.09 -2.76
N GLU A 52 11.71 26.19 -1.81
CA GLU A 52 12.74 25.24 -1.39
C GLU A 52 13.10 24.23 -2.48
N GLN A 53 12.14 23.88 -3.34
CA GLN A 53 12.37 23.01 -4.49
C GLN A 53 13.29 23.63 -5.56
N ARG A 54 13.58 24.93 -5.47
CA ARG A 54 14.57 25.63 -6.31
C ARG A 54 15.97 25.71 -5.66
N ARG A 55 16.17 25.11 -4.47
CA ARG A 55 17.48 25.10 -3.78
C ARG A 55 18.48 24.22 -4.54
N PRO A 56 19.78 24.60 -4.62
CA PRO A 56 20.81 23.77 -5.23
C PRO A 56 20.86 22.37 -4.62
N GLY A 57 20.91 21.36 -5.50
CA GLY A 57 20.93 19.94 -5.14
C GLY A 57 19.56 19.28 -4.97
N VAL A 58 18.46 20.02 -4.87
CA VAL A 58 17.12 19.41 -4.77
C VAL A 58 16.74 18.76 -6.11
N LEU A 59 16.25 17.53 -6.06
CA LEU A 59 15.86 16.80 -7.27
C LEU A 59 14.49 17.30 -7.78
N PRO A 60 14.29 17.41 -9.11
CA PRO A 60 13.01 17.83 -9.69
C PRO A 60 11.92 16.74 -9.67
N GLY A 61 12.21 15.57 -9.08
CA GLY A 61 11.31 14.44 -8.91
C GLY A 61 11.63 13.72 -7.60
N SER A 62 10.94 12.60 -7.32
CA SER A 62 11.05 11.90 -6.04
C SER A 62 12.48 11.55 -5.66
N SER A 63 12.94 12.00 -4.49
CA SER A 63 14.21 11.61 -3.88
C SER A 63 14.15 10.27 -3.14
N GLN A 64 12.96 9.66 -2.98
CA GLN A 64 12.80 8.31 -2.37
C GLN A 64 13.69 7.30 -3.07
N HIS A 65 13.95 7.57 -4.35
CA HIS A 65 14.96 6.89 -5.12
C HIS A 65 16.42 7.21 -4.70
N LEU A 66 16.69 7.49 -3.42
CA LEU A 66 18.02 7.44 -2.81
C LEU A 66 17.99 6.68 -1.45
N ALA A 67 16.88 5.98 -1.16
CA ALA A 67 16.59 5.32 0.11
C ALA A 67 16.07 3.85 0.06
N ASN A 68 15.27 3.39 -0.94
CA ASN A 68 14.54 2.09 -0.98
C ASN A 68 14.68 1.41 -2.37
N PRO A 69 14.89 0.08 -2.63
CA PRO A 69 15.48 -0.44 -3.88
C PRO A 69 14.61 -1.20 -4.89
N ALA A 70 14.95 -0.99 -6.17
CA ALA A 70 14.42 -1.70 -7.31
C ALA A 70 14.70 -3.21 -7.20
N VAL A 71 13.72 -3.91 -6.65
CA VAL A 71 13.68 -5.37 -6.64
C VAL A 71 13.29 -5.87 -8.02
N HIS A 72 14.01 -6.85 -8.53
CA HIS A 72 13.83 -7.37 -9.89
C HIS A 72 12.47 -8.11 -10.02
N ALA A 73 11.59 -7.63 -10.90
CA ALA A 73 10.28 -8.22 -11.16
C ALA A 73 10.31 -9.29 -12.29
N PRO A 74 9.66 -10.46 -12.14
CA PRO A 74 9.75 -11.57 -13.10
C PRO A 74 8.64 -11.62 -14.18
N ASP A 75 7.77 -10.62 -14.30
CA ASP A 75 6.59 -10.62 -15.18
C ASP A 75 6.80 -9.95 -16.56
N ALA A 76 8.00 -9.45 -16.85
CA ALA A 76 8.37 -8.69 -18.05
C ALA A 76 8.39 -9.47 -19.39
N GLY A 77 7.52 -10.47 -19.57
CA GLY A 77 7.40 -11.27 -20.78
C GLY A 77 6.70 -10.53 -21.93
N GLY A 78 7.43 -10.20 -23.00
CA GLY A 78 6.90 -9.42 -24.14
C GLY A 78 5.63 -9.99 -24.81
N VAL A 79 5.38 -11.30 -24.70
CA VAL A 79 4.15 -11.96 -25.16
C VAL A 79 2.92 -11.50 -24.35
N VAL A 80 3.05 -11.38 -23.03
CA VAL A 80 1.97 -10.96 -22.12
C VAL A 80 1.58 -9.51 -22.41
N HIS A 81 2.56 -8.61 -22.55
CA HIS A 81 2.31 -7.21 -22.95
C HIS A 81 1.71 -7.07 -24.36
N ALA A 82 1.96 -8.01 -25.28
CA ALA A 82 1.39 -8.01 -26.62
C ALA A 82 -0.05 -8.59 -26.67
N TRP A 83 -0.43 -9.40 -25.69
CA TRP A 83 -1.78 -9.91 -25.49
C TRP A 83 -2.66 -8.87 -24.77
N LEU A 84 -2.16 -8.30 -23.65
CA LEU A 84 -2.85 -7.26 -22.88
C LEU A 84 -3.17 -6.01 -23.74
N ARG A 85 -2.21 -5.51 -24.53
CA ARG A 85 -2.44 -4.37 -25.44
C ARG A 85 -3.55 -4.63 -26.45
N ARG A 86 -3.62 -5.85 -26.99
CA ARG A 86 -4.61 -6.24 -28.00
C ARG A 86 -6.01 -6.31 -27.42
N ARG A 87 -6.13 -6.78 -26.17
CA ARG A 87 -7.39 -6.85 -25.42
C ARG A 87 -7.89 -5.47 -25.02
N ALA A 88 -7.01 -4.61 -24.49
CA ALA A 88 -7.34 -3.23 -24.10
C ALA A 88 -7.72 -2.32 -25.30
N GLN A 89 -7.31 -2.66 -26.52
CA GLN A 89 -7.69 -1.95 -27.75
C GLN A 89 -9.05 -2.38 -28.33
N GLY A 90 -9.54 -3.57 -27.98
CA GLY A 90 -10.83 -4.10 -28.46
C GLY A 90 -12.05 -3.71 -27.61
N ASP A 91 -11.82 -3.21 -26.41
CA ASP A 91 -12.86 -2.83 -25.46
C ASP A 91 -13.14 -1.33 -25.50
N ALA A 92 -14.33 -0.95 -25.97
CA ALA A 92 -14.72 0.45 -26.14
C ALA A 92 -14.87 1.21 -24.81
N GLN A 93 -15.25 0.52 -23.72
CA GLN A 93 -15.43 1.11 -22.40
C GLN A 93 -14.08 1.33 -21.72
N MET A 94 -13.17 0.35 -21.79
CA MET A 94 -11.78 0.53 -21.36
C MET A 94 -11.05 1.59 -22.19
N ALA A 95 -11.32 1.68 -23.50
CA ALA A 95 -10.74 2.72 -24.36
C ALA A 95 -11.27 4.12 -24.00
N ALA A 96 -12.55 4.27 -23.64
CA ALA A 96 -13.10 5.53 -23.12
C ALA A 96 -12.47 5.90 -21.77
N ALA A 97 -12.41 4.96 -20.82
CA ALA A 97 -11.77 5.16 -19.52
C ALA A 97 -10.24 5.42 -19.64
N ALA A 98 -9.56 4.83 -20.63
CA ALA A 98 -8.16 5.13 -20.94
C ALA A 98 -7.96 6.55 -21.51
N ARG A 99 -8.91 7.06 -22.31
CA ARG A 99 -8.88 8.42 -22.85
C ARG A 99 -9.29 9.48 -21.83
N ALA A 100 -10.08 9.10 -20.82
CA ALA A 100 -10.48 9.97 -19.71
C ALA A 100 -9.47 10.01 -18.54
N ARG A 101 -8.55 9.05 -18.45
CA ARG A 101 -7.47 9.03 -17.44
C ARG A 101 -6.46 10.15 -17.69
N THR A 102 -6.56 11.22 -16.91
CA THR A 102 -5.55 12.28 -16.81
C THR A 102 -4.46 11.95 -15.79
N ALA A 103 -4.76 11.12 -14.80
CA ALA A 103 -3.77 10.58 -13.87
C ALA A 103 -2.94 9.47 -14.54
N THR A 104 -1.68 9.77 -14.82
CA THR A 104 -0.65 8.76 -15.10
C THR A 104 0.17 8.62 -13.82
N PRO A 105 0.22 7.43 -13.17
CA PRO A 105 1.17 7.20 -12.10
C PRO A 105 2.58 7.48 -12.64
N GLY A 106 3.29 8.44 -12.04
CA GLY A 106 4.66 8.75 -12.45
C GLY A 106 5.55 7.52 -12.29
N PRO A 107 6.60 7.34 -13.11
CA PRO A 107 7.50 6.20 -12.99
C PRO A 107 8.13 6.18 -11.60
N GLN A 108 7.81 5.15 -10.81
CA GLN A 108 8.44 4.90 -9.52
C GLN A 108 9.86 4.36 -9.75
N ASN A 109 10.85 5.02 -9.16
CA ASN A 109 12.27 4.65 -9.20
C ASN A 109 12.78 4.39 -7.77
N ASP A 110 13.77 3.51 -7.59
CA ASP A 110 13.95 2.75 -6.33
C ASP A 110 15.45 2.25 -6.14
N PRO A 111 16.28 2.75 -5.17
CA PRO A 111 17.54 2.21 -4.59
C PRO A 111 17.76 2.36 -3.03
N GLY A 112 17.90 1.26 -2.26
CA GLY A 112 18.40 1.17 -0.85
C GLY A 112 17.76 0.08 0.09
N SER A 113 18.35 -1.11 0.25
CA SER A 113 17.63 -2.32 0.75
C SER A 113 17.54 -2.52 2.27
N THR A 114 16.44 -2.08 2.89
CA THR A 114 16.05 -2.53 4.24
C THR A 114 14.87 -3.50 4.22
N THR A 115 15.02 -4.58 4.99
CA THR A 115 14.00 -5.61 5.26
C THR A 115 13.57 -5.61 6.73
N ASP A 116 13.91 -4.59 7.52
CA ASP A 116 13.44 -4.42 8.91
C ASP A 116 11.90 -4.42 8.95
N VAL A 117 11.30 -5.34 9.70
CA VAL A 117 9.85 -5.57 9.71
C VAL A 117 9.03 -4.32 9.99
N VAL A 118 9.45 -3.48 10.94
CA VAL A 118 8.78 -2.22 11.24
C VAL A 118 8.80 -1.32 10.01
N THR A 119 9.95 -1.21 9.36
CA THR A 119 10.11 -0.38 8.16
C THR A 119 9.32 -0.92 6.96
N VAL A 120 9.11 -2.24 6.87
CA VAL A 120 8.23 -2.86 5.85
C VAL A 120 6.76 -2.52 6.13
N LEU A 121 6.27 -2.80 7.35
CA LEU A 121 4.87 -2.62 7.71
C LEU A 121 4.45 -1.15 7.74
N THR A 122 5.31 -0.23 8.24
CA THR A 122 5.05 1.22 8.15
C THR A 122 4.79 1.69 6.72
N ARG A 123 5.48 1.15 5.71
CA ARG A 123 5.21 1.51 4.29
C ARG A 123 3.85 1.02 3.81
N GLN A 124 3.36 -0.10 4.36
CA GLN A 124 2.02 -0.59 4.08
C GLN A 124 0.97 0.28 4.75
N HIS A 125 1.21 0.73 6.00
CA HIS A 125 0.36 1.70 6.67
C HIS A 125 0.31 3.03 5.92
N ASP A 126 1.43 3.54 5.41
CA ASP A 126 1.48 4.76 4.61
C ASP A 126 0.65 4.61 3.32
N ALA A 127 0.76 3.47 2.64
CA ALA A 127 -0.02 3.16 1.43
C ALA A 127 -1.53 3.07 1.73
N ALA A 128 -1.92 2.33 2.78
CA ALA A 128 -3.32 2.23 3.21
C ALA A 128 -3.90 3.58 3.65
N THR A 129 -3.14 4.34 4.45
CA THR A 129 -3.51 5.69 4.92
C THR A 129 -3.64 6.68 3.76
N SER A 130 -2.83 6.53 2.71
CA SER A 130 -2.97 7.32 1.48
C SER A 130 -4.28 7.04 0.75
N LEU A 131 -4.72 5.78 0.70
CA LEU A 131 -6.02 5.40 0.12
C LEU A 131 -7.19 5.91 0.98
N VAL A 132 -7.09 5.82 2.31
CA VAL A 132 -8.09 6.38 3.24
C VAL A 132 -8.26 7.89 3.06
N LYS A 133 -7.17 8.64 2.90
CA LYS A 133 -7.19 10.09 2.61
C LYS A 133 -7.85 10.42 1.26
N GLN A 134 -7.64 9.59 0.24
CA GLN A 134 -8.30 9.74 -1.06
C GLN A 134 -9.81 9.43 -0.97
N LEU A 135 -10.19 8.41 -0.20
CA LEU A 135 -11.59 8.04 0.03
C LEU A 135 -12.39 9.16 0.73
N ASP A 136 -11.84 9.76 1.78
CA ASP A 136 -12.51 10.83 2.55
C ASP A 136 -12.69 12.14 1.76
N ALA A 137 -11.74 12.43 0.86
CA ALA A 137 -11.77 13.61 0.00
C ALA A 137 -12.92 13.57 -1.03
N ILE A 138 -13.51 12.40 -1.29
CA ILE A 138 -14.63 12.23 -2.23
C ILE A 138 -15.95 12.22 -1.45
N PRO A 139 -16.92 13.11 -1.75
CA PRO A 139 -18.19 13.12 -1.04
C PRO A 139 -18.99 11.84 -1.27
N GLY A 140 -19.47 11.25 -0.17
CA GLY A 140 -20.47 10.20 -0.18
C GLY A 140 -21.86 10.70 -0.59
N ARG A 141 -22.81 9.77 -0.70
CA ARG A 141 -24.22 10.07 -1.02
C ARG A 141 -24.84 11.07 -0.04
N SER A 142 -24.61 10.90 1.26
CA SER A 142 -25.07 11.79 2.34
C SER A 142 -24.53 13.23 2.20
N ARG A 143 -23.34 13.37 1.61
CA ARG A 143 -22.67 14.64 1.28
C ARG A 143 -22.98 15.17 -0.13
N GLY A 144 -23.96 14.60 -0.83
CA GLY A 144 -24.36 15.02 -2.17
C GLY A 144 -23.48 14.49 -3.31
N GLY A 145 -22.74 13.40 -3.07
CA GLY A 145 -21.88 12.75 -4.04
C GLY A 145 -22.63 12.25 -5.28
N THR A 146 -21.98 12.35 -6.44
CA THR A 146 -22.52 11.91 -7.73
C THR A 146 -22.34 10.40 -7.95
N PRO A 147 -23.10 9.77 -8.88
CA PRO A 147 -22.88 8.37 -9.25
C PRO A 147 -21.47 8.05 -9.75
N ALA A 148 -20.76 9.02 -10.35
CA ALA A 148 -19.37 8.86 -10.76
C ALA A 148 -18.43 8.79 -9.54
N GLN A 149 -18.64 9.66 -8.55
CA GLN A 149 -17.90 9.66 -7.28
C GLN A 149 -18.21 8.43 -6.41
N ALA A 150 -19.44 7.91 -6.47
CA ALA A 150 -19.78 6.62 -5.85
C ALA A 150 -18.92 5.47 -6.40
N SER A 151 -18.79 5.37 -7.73
CA SER A 151 -17.93 4.36 -8.36
C SER A 151 -16.43 4.59 -8.11
N GLU A 152 -15.99 5.85 -7.97
CA GLU A 152 -14.62 6.18 -7.56
C GLU A 152 -14.32 5.72 -6.12
N ARG A 153 -15.26 5.97 -5.18
CA ARG A 153 -15.16 5.50 -3.79
C ARG A 153 -15.17 3.97 -3.69
N GLU A 154 -16.04 3.30 -4.45
CA GLU A 154 -16.05 1.84 -4.59
C GLU A 154 -14.67 1.31 -5.02
N SER A 155 -14.08 1.91 -6.06
CA SER A 155 -12.75 1.52 -6.54
C SER A 155 -11.64 1.74 -5.50
N ILE A 156 -11.74 2.76 -4.65
CA ILE A 156 -10.75 3.00 -3.58
C ILE A 156 -10.96 2.01 -2.42
N VAL A 157 -12.20 1.70 -2.05
CA VAL A 157 -12.52 0.65 -1.06
C VAL A 157 -12.00 -0.72 -1.53
N ASP A 158 -12.15 -1.04 -2.81
CA ASP A 158 -11.59 -2.25 -3.42
C ASP A 158 -10.04 -2.28 -3.34
N MET A 159 -9.37 -1.13 -3.50
CA MET A 159 -7.92 -1.01 -3.33
C MET A 159 -7.48 -1.12 -1.86
N ILE A 160 -8.26 -0.58 -0.92
CA ILE A 160 -8.02 -0.74 0.53
C ILE A 160 -8.15 -2.22 0.91
N GLY A 161 -9.22 -2.90 0.48
CA GLY A 161 -9.41 -4.33 0.76
C GLY A 161 -8.31 -5.22 0.18
N LYS A 162 -7.73 -4.84 -0.96
CA LYS A 162 -6.54 -5.49 -1.54
C LYS A 162 -5.27 -5.29 -0.71
N ALA A 163 -5.05 -4.06 -0.24
CA ALA A 163 -3.89 -3.72 0.58
C ALA A 163 -3.95 -4.43 1.94
N LEU A 164 -5.11 -4.41 2.60
CA LEU A 164 -5.35 -5.08 3.88
C LEU A 164 -5.22 -6.60 3.76
N ALA A 165 -5.90 -7.24 2.80
CA ALA A 165 -5.83 -8.69 2.66
C ALA A 165 -4.39 -9.23 2.52
N ALA A 166 -3.50 -8.48 1.85
CA ALA A 166 -2.09 -8.87 1.72
C ALA A 166 -1.23 -8.55 2.96
N HIS A 167 -1.61 -7.52 3.72
CA HIS A 167 -0.95 -7.05 4.94
C HIS A 167 -1.30 -7.95 6.13
N GLU A 168 -2.59 -8.05 6.47
CA GLU A 168 -3.13 -8.83 7.60
C GLU A 168 -2.72 -10.31 7.49
N THR A 169 -2.88 -10.93 6.30
CA THR A 169 -2.43 -12.32 6.04
C THR A 169 -0.94 -12.52 6.35
N SER A 170 -0.09 -11.52 6.05
CA SER A 170 1.35 -11.63 6.32
C SER A 170 1.65 -11.52 7.81
N GLU A 171 0.86 -10.74 8.55
CA GLU A 171 1.03 -10.51 9.98
C GLU A 171 0.54 -11.71 10.80
N GLU A 172 -0.63 -12.28 10.48
CA GLU A 172 -1.15 -13.54 11.03
C GLU A 172 -0.12 -14.69 10.98
N GLU A 173 0.69 -14.75 9.93
CA GLU A 173 1.64 -15.84 9.73
C GLU A 173 3.04 -15.56 10.28
N HIS A 174 3.49 -14.30 10.29
CA HIS A 174 4.90 -13.97 10.47
C HIS A 174 5.19 -12.86 11.49
N LEU A 175 4.21 -11.98 11.78
CA LEU A 175 4.31 -10.98 12.84
C LEU A 175 3.77 -11.57 14.15
N TRP A 176 2.48 -11.88 14.21
CA TRP A 176 1.77 -12.23 15.44
C TRP A 176 2.33 -13.44 16.18
N PRO A 177 2.69 -14.57 15.53
CA PRO A 177 3.37 -15.66 16.21
C PRO A 177 4.68 -15.23 16.87
N ARG A 178 5.45 -14.36 16.20
CA ARG A 178 6.74 -13.90 16.72
C ARG A 178 6.59 -12.82 17.79
N VAL A 179 5.54 -12.01 17.75
CA VAL A 179 5.15 -11.06 18.81
C VAL A 179 4.85 -11.81 20.11
N ARG A 180 4.07 -12.90 20.05
CA ARG A 180 3.82 -13.80 21.20
C ARG A 180 5.11 -14.36 21.79
N GLU A 181 6.03 -14.80 20.93
CA GLU A 181 7.29 -15.43 21.35
C GLU A 181 8.37 -14.45 21.87
N LEU A 182 8.37 -13.19 21.43
CA LEU A 182 9.43 -12.22 21.72
C LEU A 182 9.10 -11.19 22.80
N LEU A 183 7.83 -10.84 23.00
CA LEU A 183 7.43 -9.76 23.91
C LEU A 183 6.82 -10.31 25.21
N PRO A 184 7.13 -9.73 26.39
CA PRO A 184 6.54 -10.17 27.67
C PRO A 184 5.01 -10.14 27.74
N ASP A 185 4.38 -9.17 27.05
CA ASP A 185 2.92 -9.06 26.88
C ASP A 185 2.46 -9.53 25.48
N GLY A 186 3.22 -10.41 24.83
CA GLY A 186 3.07 -10.76 23.41
C GLY A 186 1.69 -11.29 23.03
N ASP A 187 1.08 -12.12 23.87
CA ASP A 187 -0.29 -12.61 23.65
C ASP A 187 -1.31 -11.48 23.59
N ARG A 188 -1.24 -10.54 24.54
CA ARG A 188 -2.14 -9.37 24.58
C ARG A 188 -1.97 -8.44 23.36
N TRP A 189 -0.76 -8.36 22.80
CA TRP A 189 -0.51 -7.62 21.57
C TRP A 189 -1.08 -8.35 20.35
N ALA A 190 -0.87 -9.67 20.25
CA ALA A 190 -1.39 -10.46 19.14
C ALA A 190 -2.93 -10.56 19.16
N ASP A 191 -3.54 -10.90 20.29
CA ASP A 191 -5.00 -11.01 20.42
C ASP A 191 -5.70 -9.69 20.05
N GLY A 192 -5.12 -8.55 20.45
CA GLY A 192 -5.67 -7.22 20.16
C GLY A 192 -5.40 -6.70 18.75
N GLY A 193 -4.34 -7.16 18.07
CA GLY A 193 -4.12 -6.88 16.65
C GLY A 193 -5.14 -7.64 15.80
N LEU A 194 -5.16 -8.97 15.96
CA LEU A 194 -6.06 -9.91 15.30
C LEU A 194 -7.55 -9.55 15.44
N GLN A 195 -7.98 -9.07 16.62
CA GLN A 195 -9.35 -8.58 16.79
C GLN A 195 -9.66 -7.36 15.91
N GLN A 196 -8.72 -6.43 15.76
CA GLN A 196 -8.92 -5.21 14.97
C GLN A 196 -8.91 -5.49 13.46
N GLU A 197 -8.10 -6.46 13.03
CA GLU A 197 -8.07 -6.98 11.65
C GLU A 197 -9.42 -7.63 11.31
N GLN A 198 -9.92 -8.53 12.17
CA GLN A 198 -11.25 -9.14 12.02
C GLN A 198 -12.35 -8.08 11.92
N GLU A 199 -12.33 -7.05 12.78
CA GLU A 199 -13.27 -5.92 12.71
C GLU A 199 -13.16 -5.16 11.36
N ALA A 200 -11.96 -4.90 10.83
CA ALA A 200 -11.80 -4.23 9.54
C ALA A 200 -12.28 -5.10 8.36
N THR A 201 -11.93 -6.38 8.37
CA THR A 201 -12.34 -7.39 7.38
C THR A 201 -13.86 -7.57 7.35
N GLU A 202 -14.56 -7.54 8.48
CA GLU A 202 -16.03 -7.58 8.54
C GLU A 202 -16.68 -6.38 7.86
N THR A 203 -16.20 -5.15 8.13
CA THR A 203 -16.72 -3.93 7.49
C THR A 203 -16.42 -3.92 5.98
N LEU A 204 -15.22 -4.35 5.55
CA LEU A 204 -14.90 -4.53 4.13
C LEU A 204 -15.81 -5.57 3.46
N SER A 205 -16.13 -6.66 4.17
CA SER A 205 -17.08 -7.66 3.69
C SER A 205 -18.49 -7.06 3.51
N ALA A 206 -18.96 -6.23 4.44
CA ALA A 206 -20.23 -5.51 4.30
C ALA A 206 -20.21 -4.53 3.11
N LEU A 207 -19.16 -3.71 2.97
CA LEU A 207 -18.96 -2.78 1.86
C LEU A 207 -19.02 -3.48 0.49
N SER A 208 -18.40 -4.66 0.37
CA SER A 208 -18.43 -5.46 -0.89
C SER A 208 -19.83 -5.94 -1.29
N ARG A 209 -20.80 -5.89 -0.38
CA ARG A 209 -22.19 -6.29 -0.63
C ARG A 209 -23.13 -5.11 -0.82
N ALA A 210 -22.83 -3.95 -0.21
CA ALA A 210 -23.60 -2.72 -0.35
C ALA A 210 -23.67 -2.20 -1.81
N ASP A 211 -24.44 -1.14 -2.03
CA ASP A 211 -24.47 -0.37 -3.27
C ASP A 211 -23.78 0.98 -2.99
N PRO A 212 -22.72 1.36 -3.73
CA PRO A 212 -21.96 2.59 -3.45
C PRO A 212 -22.77 3.89 -3.61
N GLN A 213 -24.00 3.83 -4.12
CA GLN A 213 -24.90 4.98 -4.25
C GLN A 213 -25.86 5.16 -3.06
N THR A 214 -25.83 4.30 -2.02
CA THR A 214 -26.70 4.38 -0.84
C THR A 214 -26.01 5.03 0.37
N GLU A 215 -26.81 5.47 1.34
CA GLU A 215 -26.32 5.96 2.64
C GLU A 215 -25.69 4.83 3.47
N GLU A 216 -26.15 3.58 3.32
CA GLU A 216 -25.55 2.39 3.97
C GLU A 216 -24.06 2.21 3.59
N PHE A 217 -23.68 2.47 2.34
CA PHE A 217 -22.26 2.43 1.95
C PHE A 217 -21.46 3.58 2.58
N ASP A 218 -22.08 4.76 2.79
CA ASP A 218 -21.42 5.86 3.50
C ASP A 218 -21.20 5.53 4.96
N ASP A 219 -22.22 5.04 5.66
CA ASP A 219 -22.15 4.63 7.06
C ASP A 219 -21.04 3.58 7.27
N LEU A 220 -20.92 2.60 6.38
CA LEU A 220 -19.88 1.58 6.41
C LEU A 220 -18.47 2.14 6.10
N VAL A 221 -18.35 3.16 5.24
CA VAL A 221 -17.06 3.86 5.01
C VAL A 221 -16.67 4.68 6.24
N GLU A 222 -17.62 5.39 6.85
CA GLU A 222 -17.41 6.17 8.08
C GLU A 222 -17.10 5.27 9.29
N GLU A 223 -17.56 4.02 9.28
CA GLU A 223 -17.15 2.98 10.24
C GLU A 223 -15.74 2.41 9.95
N LEU A 224 -15.39 2.18 8.68
CA LEU A 224 -14.09 1.59 8.31
C LEU A 224 -12.92 2.52 8.68
N MET A 225 -13.01 3.80 8.34
CA MET A 225 -11.93 4.78 8.55
C MET A 225 -11.34 4.81 9.97
N PRO A 226 -12.13 4.93 11.06
CA PRO A 226 -11.60 4.91 12.41
C PRO A 226 -11.05 3.53 12.83
N ARG A 227 -11.57 2.42 12.29
CA ARG A 227 -11.02 1.07 12.54
C ARG A 227 -9.58 0.97 12.02
N LEU A 228 -9.35 1.43 10.79
CA LEU A 228 -8.01 1.46 10.16
C LEU A 228 -7.03 2.37 10.92
N HIS A 229 -7.43 3.60 11.25
CA HIS A 229 -6.57 4.51 12.02
C HIS A 229 -6.24 3.97 13.42
N ARG A 230 -7.18 3.29 14.07
CA ARG A 230 -6.97 2.66 15.38
C ARG A 230 -6.00 1.49 15.30
N HIS A 231 -6.09 0.65 14.26
CA HIS A 231 -5.18 -0.46 14.00
C HIS A 231 -3.75 0.05 13.74
N VAL A 232 -3.54 1.00 12.81
CA VAL A 232 -2.21 1.61 12.57
C VAL A 232 -1.62 2.23 13.85
N ALA A 233 -2.42 2.95 14.64
CA ALA A 233 -1.97 3.51 15.92
C ALA A 233 -1.74 2.45 17.02
N TYR A 234 -2.25 1.23 16.87
CA TYR A 234 -1.98 0.09 17.74
C TYR A 234 -0.64 -0.56 17.35
N GLU A 235 -0.49 -0.88 16.08
CA GLU A 235 0.74 -1.34 15.43
C GLU A 235 1.95 -0.44 15.75
N ASP A 236 1.85 0.88 15.60
CA ASP A 236 2.96 1.80 15.86
C ASP A 236 3.47 1.71 17.32
N ARG A 237 2.58 1.41 18.27
CA ARG A 237 2.96 1.20 19.69
C ARG A 237 3.63 -0.15 19.92
N LEU A 238 3.24 -1.17 19.17
CA LEU A 238 3.90 -2.48 19.10
C LEU A 238 5.30 -2.36 18.46
N PHE A 239 5.42 -1.61 17.37
CA PHE A 239 6.69 -1.37 16.67
C PHE A 239 7.74 -0.73 17.57
N LEU A 240 7.34 0.17 18.46
CA LEU A 240 8.20 0.72 19.51
C LEU A 240 8.66 -0.36 20.52
N GLN A 241 7.87 -1.40 20.81
CA GLN A 241 8.32 -2.53 21.63
C GLN A 241 9.28 -3.43 20.84
N LEU A 242 8.96 -3.74 19.59
CA LEU A 242 9.81 -4.56 18.71
C LEU A 242 11.21 -3.93 18.54
N ARG A 243 11.29 -2.62 18.28
CA ARG A 243 12.58 -1.90 18.21
C ARG A 243 13.38 -1.90 19.52
N ARG A 244 12.74 -2.12 20.69
CA ARG A 244 13.39 -2.16 22.00
C ARG A 244 13.81 -3.56 22.43
N ALA A 245 12.99 -4.56 22.11
CA ALA A 245 13.17 -5.94 22.59
C ALA A 245 13.85 -6.87 21.57
N VAL A 246 13.75 -6.56 20.27
CA VAL A 246 14.16 -7.46 19.19
C VAL A 246 15.39 -6.89 18.46
N PRO A 247 16.51 -7.64 18.37
CA PRO A 247 17.70 -7.21 17.64
C PRO A 247 17.44 -6.90 16.17
N ASP A 248 18.21 -5.97 15.61
CA ASP A 248 18.07 -5.48 14.23
C ASP A 248 18.09 -6.62 13.20
N GLU A 249 18.98 -7.60 13.34
CA GLU A 249 19.07 -8.74 12.43
C GLU A 249 17.86 -9.66 12.51
N GLU A 250 17.19 -9.75 13.67
CA GLU A 250 15.97 -10.54 13.81
C GLU A 250 14.76 -9.80 13.22
N ARG A 251 14.67 -8.48 13.41
CA ARG A 251 13.66 -7.65 12.75
C ARG A 251 13.81 -7.65 11.22
N ALA A 252 15.03 -7.69 10.69
CA ALA A 252 15.30 -7.87 9.27
C ALA A 252 14.79 -9.23 8.75
N ARG A 253 15.09 -10.33 9.46
CA ARG A 253 14.57 -11.67 9.11
C ARG A 253 13.04 -11.77 9.23
N MET A 254 12.41 -10.99 10.10
CA MET A 254 10.95 -10.91 10.18
C MET A 254 10.37 -10.24 8.93
N GLY A 255 10.90 -9.09 8.50
CA GLY A 255 10.39 -8.38 7.34
C GLY A 255 10.71 -9.08 6.02
N GLU A 256 11.80 -9.84 5.92
CA GLU A 256 12.05 -10.77 4.80
C GLU A 256 10.92 -11.80 4.63
N ARG A 257 10.41 -12.37 5.73
CA ARG A 257 9.28 -13.31 5.69
C ARG A 257 7.99 -12.62 5.27
N ILE A 258 7.71 -11.45 5.84
CA ILE A 258 6.54 -10.61 5.48
C ILE A 258 6.55 -10.31 3.97
N LEU A 259 7.66 -9.79 3.44
CA LEU A 259 7.83 -9.50 2.00
C LEU A 259 7.76 -10.74 1.11
N ALA A 260 8.15 -11.92 1.61
CA ALA A 260 8.00 -13.17 0.89
C ALA A 260 6.52 -13.61 0.83
N ALA A 261 5.81 -13.58 1.95
CA ALA A 261 4.41 -13.98 2.05
C ALA A 261 3.48 -13.11 1.16
N GLN A 262 3.73 -11.81 1.08
CA GLN A 262 2.94 -10.87 0.27
C GLN A 262 2.88 -11.22 -1.22
N ARG A 263 3.89 -11.93 -1.76
CA ARG A 263 3.89 -12.37 -3.17
C ARG A 263 2.80 -13.38 -3.48
N ASP A 264 2.43 -14.19 -2.48
CA ASP A 264 1.45 -15.28 -2.59
C ASP A 264 0.17 -15.00 -1.78
N ALA A 265 0.04 -13.82 -1.19
CA ALA A 265 -1.11 -13.40 -0.41
C ALA A 265 -2.39 -13.22 -1.28
N PRO A 266 -3.58 -13.40 -0.68
CA PRO A 266 -4.87 -13.13 -1.31
C PRO A 266 -5.04 -11.64 -1.62
N THR A 267 -5.97 -11.30 -2.52
CA THR A 267 -6.28 -9.90 -2.86
C THR A 267 -7.65 -9.44 -2.35
N ARG A 268 -8.37 -10.29 -1.58
CA ARG A 268 -9.64 -9.95 -0.94
C ARG A 268 -9.79 -10.65 0.41
N PRO A 269 -10.52 -10.06 1.37
CA PRO A 269 -11.00 -10.79 2.54
C PRO A 269 -11.96 -11.90 2.12
N HIS A 270 -11.75 -13.13 2.59
CA HIS A 270 -12.61 -14.28 2.26
C HIS A 270 -13.59 -14.56 3.41
N PRO A 271 -14.91 -14.41 3.21
CA PRO A 271 -15.90 -14.57 4.29
C PRO A 271 -16.09 -16.02 4.78
N ASP A 272 -15.58 -17.00 4.01
CA ASP A 272 -15.57 -18.41 4.37
C ASP A 272 -14.25 -18.86 5.02
N ALA A 273 -13.31 -17.93 5.25
CA ALA A 273 -12.15 -18.18 6.09
C ALA A 273 -12.61 -18.47 7.55
N PRO A 274 -11.99 -19.42 8.28
CA PRO A 274 -12.39 -19.70 9.66
C PRO A 274 -12.26 -18.45 10.55
N ARG A 275 -13.25 -18.23 11.42
CA ARG A 275 -13.40 -17.00 12.23
C ARG A 275 -12.43 -16.86 13.41
N GLU A 276 -11.53 -17.81 13.60
CA GLU A 276 -10.50 -17.75 14.63
C GLU A 276 -9.16 -17.45 13.94
N PRO A 277 -8.64 -16.21 14.05
CA PRO A 277 -7.45 -15.79 13.32
C PRO A 277 -6.19 -16.62 13.67
N GLY A 278 -5.31 -16.78 12.70
CA GLY A 278 -4.01 -17.42 12.88
C GLY A 278 -3.49 -18.19 11.65
N PRO A 279 -2.31 -18.84 11.77
CA PRO A 279 -1.57 -19.36 10.61
C PRO A 279 -2.30 -20.39 9.74
N ALA A 280 -3.27 -21.12 10.31
CA ALA A 280 -4.09 -22.07 9.54
C ALA A 280 -5.14 -21.37 8.67
N VAL A 281 -5.64 -20.21 9.10
CA VAL A 281 -6.63 -19.38 8.39
C VAL A 281 -5.95 -18.63 7.26
N ALA A 282 -4.82 -17.97 7.53
CA ALA A 282 -4.00 -17.32 6.52
C ALA A 282 -3.51 -18.32 5.43
N ALA A 283 -3.11 -19.54 5.82
CA ALA A 283 -2.81 -20.62 4.87
C ALA A 283 -4.02 -21.03 4.02
N ALA A 284 -5.23 -21.07 4.59
CA ALA A 284 -6.46 -21.32 3.83
C ALA A 284 -6.79 -20.16 2.87
N ALA A 285 -6.62 -18.90 3.29
CA ALA A 285 -6.86 -17.71 2.48
C ALA A 285 -5.96 -17.66 1.23
N ARG A 286 -4.69 -18.05 1.34
CA ARG A 286 -3.78 -18.19 0.18
C ARG A 286 -4.26 -19.21 -0.87
N SER A 287 -5.02 -20.23 -0.47
CA SER A 287 -5.58 -21.19 -1.45
C SER A 287 -6.57 -20.55 -2.42
N ALA A 288 -7.17 -19.41 -2.05
CA ALA A 288 -8.07 -18.63 -2.89
C ALA A 288 -7.37 -17.57 -3.76
N ALA A 289 -6.11 -17.21 -3.45
CA ALA A 289 -5.37 -16.16 -4.17
C ALA A 289 -5.30 -16.35 -5.71
N PRO A 290 -5.18 -17.57 -6.28
CA PRO A 290 -5.26 -17.78 -7.73
C PRO A 290 -6.63 -17.43 -8.33
N VAL A 291 -7.71 -17.68 -7.58
CA VAL A 291 -9.09 -17.37 -8.00
C VAL A 291 -9.34 -15.86 -7.97
N ASP A 292 -8.83 -15.18 -6.95
CA ASP A 292 -8.94 -13.71 -6.85
C ASP A 292 -8.19 -13.00 -7.97
N ARG A 293 -6.97 -13.47 -8.29
CA ARG A 293 -6.18 -12.94 -9.42
C ARG A 293 -6.88 -13.17 -10.76
N ALA A 294 -7.58 -14.30 -10.93
CA ALA A 294 -8.41 -14.55 -12.12
C ALA A 294 -9.64 -13.62 -12.19
N ARG A 295 -10.27 -13.29 -11.05
CA ARG A 295 -11.35 -12.30 -10.95
C ARG A 295 -10.85 -10.88 -11.26
N ASP A 296 -9.72 -10.49 -10.69
CA ASP A 296 -9.06 -9.19 -10.96
C ASP A 296 -8.70 -9.02 -12.44
N ALA A 297 -8.21 -10.08 -13.09
CA ALA A 297 -7.90 -10.07 -14.52
C ALA A 297 -9.13 -10.09 -15.45
N THR A 298 -10.34 -10.32 -14.92
CA THR A 298 -11.59 -10.40 -15.71
C THR A 298 -12.56 -9.24 -15.48
N GLY A 299 -12.42 -8.50 -14.38
CA GLY A 299 -12.79 -7.07 -14.29
C GLY A 299 -14.19 -6.70 -14.79
N ARG A 300 -15.21 -7.48 -14.44
CA ARG A 300 -16.61 -7.14 -14.68
C ARG A 300 -17.27 -6.84 -13.34
N PRO A 301 -17.88 -5.65 -13.12
CA PRO A 301 -18.84 -5.47 -12.04
C PRO A 301 -19.91 -6.56 -12.20
N ALA A 302 -20.28 -7.24 -11.12
CA ALA A 302 -21.24 -8.34 -11.23
C ALA A 302 -22.55 -7.84 -11.83
N ASP A 303 -23.11 -8.59 -12.79
CA ASP A 303 -24.44 -8.32 -13.34
C ASP A 303 -25.49 -8.45 -12.22
N ARG A 304 -25.74 -7.38 -11.47
CA ARG A 304 -26.91 -7.24 -10.62
C ARG A 304 -28.07 -6.81 -11.52
N GLU A 305 -28.77 -7.80 -12.09
CA GLU A 305 -30.05 -7.56 -12.73
C GLU A 305 -31.02 -6.91 -11.73
N GLY A 306 -31.22 -5.60 -11.88
CA GLY A 306 -32.33 -4.90 -11.26
C GLY A 306 -33.63 -5.54 -11.73
N ARG A 307 -34.33 -6.20 -10.81
CA ARG A 307 -35.66 -6.78 -10.99
C ARG A 307 -36.59 -5.79 -11.73
N PRO A 308 -37.36 -6.23 -12.75
CA PRO A 308 -38.11 -5.31 -13.59
C PRO A 308 -39.14 -4.49 -12.81
N ASP A 309 -39.24 -3.22 -13.19
CA ASP A 309 -40.16 -2.23 -12.64
C ASP A 309 -41.64 -2.64 -12.87
N PRO A 310 -42.46 -2.81 -11.81
CA PRO A 310 -43.88 -3.09 -11.93
C PRO A 310 -44.70 -1.82 -12.25
N GLY A 311 -44.19 -0.93 -13.11
CA GLY A 311 -44.64 0.47 -13.23
C GLY A 311 -44.84 1.03 -14.64
N ALA A 312 -44.52 0.30 -15.72
CA ALA A 312 -44.69 0.79 -17.10
C ALA A 312 -46.07 0.42 -17.70
N PRO A 313 -46.85 1.38 -18.23
CA PRO A 313 -48.18 1.11 -18.78
C PRO A 313 -48.17 0.68 -20.26
N GLY A 314 -48.97 -0.37 -20.55
CA GLY A 314 -49.71 -0.56 -21.82
C GLY A 314 -48.92 -0.79 -23.10
#